data_AF-A0A7Y6AI90-F1
#
_entry.id   AF-A0A7Y6AI90-F1
#
_cell.length_a   1.000
_cell.length_b   1.000
_cell.length_c   1.000
_cell.angle_alpha   90.00
_cell.angle_beta   90.00
_cell.angle_gamma   90.00
#
_symmetry.space_group_name_H-M   'P 1'
#
loop_
_entity.id
_entity.type
_entity.pdbx_description
1 polymer ?
#
loop_
_entity_poly.entity_id
_entity_poly.type
_entity_poly.pdbx_seq_one_letter_code
_entity_poly.pdbx_strand_id
1 'polypeptide(L)'
;MGIGATSPPTLISAGDAAVLARCAPVFEAADPPRASHVVFWSPDGVDLPGRVGEVAALDVAVSDPVTGAVERESVAAVRVPVAAAVPVLSRARTAPGAHRGAAFWGAVCVVALQLVARGRILPGPTSGDYDAWRGGPL
;
A
#
# COMPACT_ATOMS: atom_id res chain seq x y z
N MET A 1 -20.01 2.05 19.61
CA MET A 1 -18.97 3.01 19.18
C MET A 1 -17.63 2.52 19.71
N GLY A 2 -17.01 1.58 18.98
CA GLY A 2 -15.73 1.00 19.39
C GLY A 2 -14.60 1.93 18.93
N ILE A 3 -13.86 2.49 19.87
CA ILE A 3 -12.53 3.07 19.63
C ILE A 3 -11.67 1.93 19.10
N GLY A 4 -11.57 1.81 17.78
CA GLY A 4 -10.71 0.84 17.12
C GLY A 4 -9.29 1.07 17.61
N ALA A 5 -8.79 0.15 18.44
CA ALA A 5 -7.45 0.20 18.97
C ALA A 5 -6.49 0.31 17.80
N THR A 6 -5.79 1.44 17.70
CA THR A 6 -4.73 1.60 16.72
C THR A 6 -3.58 0.74 17.21
N SER A 7 -3.47 -0.49 16.69
CA SER A 7 -2.29 -1.31 16.93
C SER A 7 -1.06 -0.45 16.61
N PRO A 8 -0.03 -0.45 17.48
CA PRO A 8 1.18 0.32 17.22
C PRO A 8 1.71 -0.05 15.83
N PRO A 9 2.31 0.89 15.07
CA PRO A 9 2.81 0.59 13.75
C PRO A 9 3.83 -0.56 13.88
N THR A 10 3.50 -1.71 13.30
CA THR A 10 4.41 -2.84 13.23
C THR A 10 5.67 -2.37 12.54
N LEU A 11 6.80 -2.39 13.26
CA LEU A 11 8.09 -2.03 12.68
C LEU A 11 8.48 -3.12 11.70
N ILE A 12 8.41 -2.79 10.40
CA ILE A 12 8.88 -3.66 9.33
C ILE A 12 10.41 -3.63 9.33
N SER A 13 11.03 -4.81 9.43
CA SER A 13 12.48 -4.93 9.40
C SER A 13 13.05 -4.43 8.06
N ALA A 14 14.32 -4.04 8.04
CA ALA A 14 14.96 -3.60 6.79
C ALA A 14 14.95 -4.70 5.71
N GLY A 15 15.13 -5.97 6.11
CA GLY A 15 15.07 -7.12 5.21
C GLY A 15 13.69 -7.32 4.61
N ASP A 16 12.64 -7.29 5.44
CA ASP A 16 11.26 -7.42 4.95
C ASP A 16 10.85 -6.23 4.08
N ALA A 17 11.27 -5.02 4.44
CA ALA A 17 11.04 -3.82 3.64
C ALA A 17 11.71 -3.93 2.26
N ALA A 18 12.90 -4.52 2.18
CA ALA A 18 13.58 -4.75 0.91
C ALA A 18 12.86 -5.80 0.05
N VAL A 19 12.23 -6.81 0.65
CA VAL A 19 11.37 -7.76 -0.07
C VAL A 19 10.13 -7.04 -0.61
N LEU A 20 9.40 -6.34 0.25
CA LEU A 20 8.19 -5.60 -0.14
C LEU A 20 8.45 -4.54 -1.22
N ALA A 21 9.64 -3.91 -1.23
CA ALA A 21 10.02 -2.95 -2.27
C ALA A 21 10.11 -3.58 -3.68
N ARG A 22 10.30 -4.90 -3.78
CA ARG A 22 10.31 -5.66 -5.04
C ARG A 22 8.93 -6.23 -5.41
N CYS A 23 7.93 -6.04 -4.57
CA CYS A 23 6.56 -6.51 -4.79
C CYS A 23 5.70 -5.43 -5.46
N ALA A 24 4.65 -5.84 -6.14
CA ALA A 24 3.63 -4.96 -6.68
C ALA A 24 2.67 -4.51 -5.56
N PRO A 25 2.52 -3.19 -5.29
CA PRO A 25 1.57 -2.69 -4.32
C PRO A 25 0.20 -2.39 -4.98
N VAL A 26 -0.87 -2.66 -4.24
CA VAL A 26 -2.23 -2.23 -4.54
C VAL A 26 -2.80 -1.52 -3.32
N PHE A 27 -3.39 -0.34 -3.50
CA PHE A 27 -4.08 0.35 -2.42
C PHE A 27 -5.48 -0.19 -2.26
N GLU A 28 -5.83 -0.59 -1.04
CA GLU A 28 -7.16 -1.04 -0.66
C GLU A 28 -7.76 -0.05 0.33
N ALA A 29 -8.75 0.70 -0.16
CA ALA A 29 -9.45 1.70 0.63
C ALA A 29 -10.38 1.06 1.67
N ALA A 30 -10.46 1.66 2.84
CA ALA A 30 -11.43 1.33 3.87
C ALA A 30 -12.10 2.60 4.42
N ASP A 31 -13.25 2.43 5.07
CA ASP A 31 -13.92 3.47 5.84
C ASP A 31 -14.05 3.00 7.31
N PRO A 32 -13.34 3.62 8.28
CA PRO A 32 -12.58 4.88 8.17
C PRO A 32 -11.28 4.76 7.35
N PRO A 33 -10.78 5.86 6.73
CA PRO A 33 -9.56 5.84 5.91
C PRO A 33 -8.32 5.27 6.61
N ARG A 34 -8.21 5.45 7.93
CA ARG A 34 -7.11 4.90 8.76
C ARG A 34 -7.08 3.37 8.83
N ALA A 35 -8.13 2.68 8.40
CA ALA A 35 -8.19 1.22 8.29
C ALA A 35 -7.80 0.71 6.89
N SER A 36 -7.35 1.59 5.99
CA SER A 36 -6.91 1.22 4.64
C SER A 36 -5.58 0.45 4.67
N HIS A 37 -5.35 -0.36 3.65
CA HIS A 37 -4.16 -1.20 3.53
C HIS A 37 -3.45 -0.96 2.19
N VAL A 38 -2.17 -1.32 2.15
CA VAL A 38 -1.44 -1.58 0.92
C VAL A 38 -1.22 -3.09 0.86
N VAL A 39 -1.73 -3.71 -0.20
CA VAL A 39 -1.60 -5.14 -0.46
C VAL A 39 -0.41 -5.36 -1.37
N PHE A 40 0.57 -6.13 -0.91
CA PHE A 40 1.75 -6.47 -1.69
C PHE A 40 1.63 -7.90 -2.20
N TRP A 41 1.89 -8.09 -3.49
CA TRP A 41 2.01 -9.41 -4.12
C TRP A 41 3.26 -9.44 -5.03
N SER A 42 3.78 -10.62 -5.33
CA SER A 42 4.98 -10.77 -6.17
C SER A 42 4.61 -11.32 -7.55
N PRO A 43 4.81 -10.54 -8.64
CA PRO A 43 4.73 -11.08 -10.01
C PRO A 43 5.73 -12.22 -10.25
N ASP A 44 6.90 -12.15 -9.61
CA ASP A 44 7.98 -13.14 -9.76
C ASP A 44 7.88 -14.31 -8.76
N GLY A 45 6.77 -14.42 -8.01
CA GLY A 45 6.60 -15.50 -7.01
C GLY A 45 7.56 -15.46 -5.82
N VAL A 46 8.16 -14.31 -5.50
CA VAL A 46 9.00 -14.12 -4.31
C VAL A 46 8.19 -14.37 -3.05
N ASP A 47 8.78 -15.10 -2.09
CA ASP A 47 8.16 -15.37 -0.80
C ASP A 47 7.89 -14.07 -0.02
N LEU A 48 6.64 -13.92 0.43
CA LEU A 48 6.16 -12.70 1.08
C LEU A 48 6.35 -12.82 2.60
N PRO A 49 6.85 -11.77 3.27
CA PRO A 49 7.10 -11.83 4.69
C PRO A 49 5.78 -11.72 5.48
N GLY A 50 5.06 -12.82 5.66
CA GLY A 50 3.73 -12.85 6.29
C GLY A 50 3.63 -12.25 7.70
N ARG A 51 4.75 -12.04 8.39
CA ARG A 51 4.81 -11.36 9.71
C ARG A 51 4.54 -9.84 9.66
N VAL A 52 4.61 -9.23 8.48
CA VAL A 52 4.47 -7.75 8.34
C VAL A 52 3.02 -7.29 8.19
N GLY A 53 2.08 -8.23 8.09
CA GLY A 53 0.68 -7.94 7.83
C GLY A 53 -0.18 -9.20 7.81
N GLU A 54 -1.41 -9.06 7.33
CA GLU A 54 -2.32 -10.20 7.16
C GLU A 54 -2.03 -10.90 5.83
N VAL A 55 -1.83 -12.21 5.85
CA VAL A 55 -1.72 -13.01 4.62
C VAL A 55 -3.09 -13.09 3.95
N ALA A 56 -3.15 -12.77 2.67
CA ALA A 56 -4.39 -12.75 1.90
C ALA A 56 -4.19 -13.39 0.52
N ALA A 57 -5.29 -13.70 -0.15
CA ALA A 57 -5.31 -13.95 -1.58
C ALA A 57 -5.74 -12.66 -2.30
N LEU A 58 -5.08 -12.34 -3.41
CA LEU A 58 -5.45 -11.23 -4.28
C LEU A 58 -5.76 -11.77 -5.67
N ASP A 59 -6.90 -11.39 -6.21
CA ASP A 59 -7.23 -11.68 -7.60
C ASP A 59 -6.58 -10.64 -8.52
N VAL A 60 -5.71 -11.09 -9.40
CA VAL A 60 -4.99 -10.25 -10.36
C VAL A 60 -5.37 -10.63 -11.79
N ALA A 61 -5.38 -9.64 -12.67
CA ALA A 61 -5.53 -9.84 -14.09
C ALA A 61 -4.13 -10.05 -14.70
N VAL A 62 -3.88 -11.23 -15.24
CA VAL A 62 -2.62 -11.60 -15.88
C VAL A 62 -2.87 -11.71 -17.38
N SER A 63 -2.03 -11.05 -18.17
CA SER A 63 -2.10 -11.15 -19.62
C SER A 63 -1.12 -12.21 -20.11
N ASP A 64 -1.61 -13.14 -20.93
CA ASP A 64 -0.77 -14.09 -21.64
C ASP A 64 0.09 -13.32 -22.67
N PRO A 65 1.43 -13.46 -22.62
CA PRO A 65 2.33 -12.67 -23.46
C PRO A 65 2.29 -13.06 -24.95
N VAL A 66 1.74 -14.22 -25.29
CA VAL A 66 1.67 -14.75 -26.66
C VAL A 66 0.32 -14.44 -27.30
N THR A 67 -0.77 -14.70 -26.58
CA THR A 67 -2.14 -14.57 -27.09
C THR A 67 -2.78 -13.24 -26.74
N GLY A 68 -2.27 -12.53 -25.73
CA GLY A 68 -2.87 -11.30 -25.20
C GLY A 68 -4.16 -11.53 -24.42
N ALA A 69 -4.59 -12.79 -24.23
CA ALA A 69 -5.73 -13.11 -23.40
C ALA A 69 -5.48 -12.65 -21.96
N VAL A 70 -6.52 -12.14 -21.30
CA VAL A 70 -6.45 -11.72 -19.89
C VAL A 70 -7.23 -12.72 -19.07
N GLU A 71 -6.54 -13.36 -18.13
CA GLU A 71 -7.12 -14.33 -17.20
C GLU A 71 -7.02 -13.81 -15.78
N ARG A 72 -7.94 -14.26 -14.93
CA ARG A 72 -7.94 -13.96 -13.50
C ARG A 72 -7.16 -15.06 -12.78
N GLU A 73 -6.14 -14.64 -12.05
CA GLU A 73 -5.33 -15.53 -11.21
C GLU A 73 -5.44 -15.10 -9.74
N SER A 74 -5.54 -16.07 -8.83
CA SER A 74 -5.53 -15.82 -7.39
C SER A 74 -4.11 -16.02 -6.86
N VAL A 75 -3.47 -14.95 -6.39
CA VAL A 75 -2.07 -14.96 -5.94
C VAL A 75 -1.95 -14.68 -4.45
N ALA A 76 -0.89 -15.21 -3.84
CA ALA A 76 -0.55 -14.89 -2.45
C ALA A 76 -0.20 -13.40 -2.31
N ALA A 77 -0.68 -12.79 -1.24
CA ALA A 77 -0.46 -11.39 -0.95
C ALA A 77 -0.33 -11.14 0.57
N VAL A 78 0.24 -9.99 0.95
CA VAL A 78 0.26 -9.52 2.33
C VAL A 78 -0.36 -8.12 2.42
N ARG A 79 -1.39 -7.98 3.26
CA ARG A 79 -2.08 -6.73 3.56
C ARG A 79 -1.35 -6.01 4.68
N VAL A 80 -0.76 -4.88 4.35
CA VAL A 80 0.02 -4.06 5.30
C VAL A 80 -0.75 -2.77 5.58
N PRO A 81 -0.98 -2.39 6.86
CA PRO A 81 -1.60 -1.11 7.19
C PRO A 81 -0.84 0.05 6.54
N VAL A 82 -1.56 1.05 6.02
CA VAL A 82 -0.94 2.20 5.31
C VAL A 82 0.17 2.85 6.14
N ALA A 83 -0.01 2.98 7.46
CA ALA A 83 0.99 3.56 8.35
C ALA A 83 2.33 2.81 8.33
N ALA A 84 2.31 1.47 8.22
CA ALA A 84 3.50 0.64 8.13
C ALA A 84 4.08 0.57 6.70
N ALA A 85 3.22 0.70 5.67
CA ALA A 85 3.64 0.69 4.27
C ALA A 85 4.35 1.99 3.83
N VAL A 86 3.97 3.16 4.37
CA VAL A 86 4.53 4.47 3.95
C VAL A 86 6.06 4.52 4.05
N PRO A 87 6.71 4.11 5.16
CA PRO A 87 8.18 4.09 5.23
C PRO A 87 8.85 3.13 4.24
N VAL A 88 8.19 2.02 3.89
CA VAL A 88 8.70 1.04 2.91
C VAL A 88 8.64 1.65 1.50
N LEU A 89 7.45 2.10 1.08
CA LEU A 89 7.23 2.68 -0.24
C LEU A 89 8.07 3.93 -0.46
N SER A 90 8.15 4.82 0.54
CA SER A 90 8.95 6.04 0.45
C SER A 90 10.42 5.74 0.13
N ARG A 91 11.00 4.66 0.68
CA ARG A 91 12.36 4.21 0.35
C ARG A 91 12.45 3.49 -0.99
N ALA A 92 11.42 2.70 -1.34
CA ALA A 92 11.37 1.98 -2.61
C ALA A 92 11.47 2.91 -3.83
N ARG A 93 11.00 4.16 -3.73
CA ARG A 93 11.07 5.18 -4.81
C ARG A 93 12.47 5.37 -5.41
N THR A 94 13.52 5.17 -4.61
CA THR A 94 14.93 5.33 -5.02
C THR A 94 15.72 4.04 -4.95
N ALA A 95 15.09 2.92 -4.59
CA ALA A 95 15.79 1.67 -4.36
C ALA A 95 16.10 0.97 -5.69
N PRO A 96 17.37 0.57 -5.92
CA PRO A 96 17.71 -0.27 -7.07
C PRO A 96 16.92 -1.58 -7.03
N GLY A 97 16.36 -1.98 -8.17
CA GLY A 97 15.57 -3.21 -8.29
C GLY A 97 14.19 -3.18 -7.64
N ALA A 98 13.71 -2.01 -7.20
CA ALA A 98 12.32 -1.88 -6.76
C ALA A 98 11.34 -2.15 -7.91
N HIS A 99 10.20 -2.75 -7.57
CA HIS A 99 9.12 -2.90 -8.52
C HIS A 99 8.62 -1.52 -8.95
N ARG A 100 8.30 -1.35 -10.25
CA ARG A 100 7.89 -0.04 -10.80
C ARG A 100 6.69 0.55 -10.08
N GLY A 101 5.72 -0.29 -9.73
CA GLY A 101 4.56 0.12 -8.92
C GLY A 101 4.96 0.57 -7.50
N ALA A 102 5.89 -0.11 -6.84
CA ALA A 102 6.39 0.29 -5.52
C ALA A 102 7.13 1.62 -5.57
N ALA A 103 7.94 1.84 -6.61
CA ALA A 103 8.63 3.11 -6.81
C ALA A 103 7.65 4.27 -7.07
N PHE A 104 6.63 4.04 -7.90
CA PHE A 104 5.56 5.00 -8.19
C PHE A 104 4.81 5.40 -6.90
N TRP A 105 4.30 4.41 -6.16
CA TRP A 105 3.59 4.68 -4.91
C TRP A 105 4.50 5.33 -3.86
N GLY A 106 5.80 5.03 -3.88
CA GLY A 106 6.80 5.73 -3.07
C GLY A 106 6.89 7.23 -3.37
N ALA A 107 6.86 7.62 -4.64
CA ALA A 107 6.80 9.02 -5.04
C ALA A 107 5.47 9.67 -4.59
N VAL A 108 4.35 8.96 -4.74
CA VAL A 108 3.02 9.41 -4.26
C VAL A 108 3.02 9.67 -2.75
N CYS A 109 3.60 8.75 -1.95
CA CYS A 109 3.73 8.96 -0.50
C CYS A 109 4.50 10.24 -0.17
N VAL A 110 5.62 10.50 -0.85
CA VAL A 110 6.41 11.72 -0.63
C VAL A 110 5.62 12.98 -0.99
N VAL A 111 4.90 12.99 -2.12
CA VAL A 111 4.04 14.11 -2.51
C VAL A 111 2.92 14.34 -1.47
N ALA A 112 2.27 13.27 -1.02
CA ALA A 112 1.23 13.36 0.01
C ALA A 112 1.77 13.96 1.32
N LEU A 113 2.96 13.51 1.77
CA LEU A 113 3.62 14.06 2.95
C LEU A 113 4.01 15.53 2.77
N GLN A 114 4.43 15.95 1.56
CA GLN A 114 4.70 17.35 1.26
C GLN A 114 3.43 18.21 1.32
N LEU A 115 2.29 17.71 0.85
CA LEU A 115 1.01 18.41 0.98
C LEU A 115 0.60 18.57 2.44
N VAL A 116 0.76 17.52 3.26
CA VAL A 116 0.53 17.58 4.71
C VAL A 116 1.43 18.61 5.37
N ALA A 117 2.75 18.55 5.11
CA ALA A 117 3.73 19.47 5.69
C ALA A 117 3.49 20.94 5.29
N ARG A 118 2.87 21.18 4.13
CA ARG A 118 2.51 22.50 3.64
C ARG A 118 1.11 22.96 4.06
N GLY A 119 0.40 22.20 4.88
CA GLY A 119 -0.97 22.54 5.30
C GLY A 119 -1.98 22.56 4.16
N ARG A 120 -1.75 21.76 3.10
CA ARG A 120 -2.60 21.69 1.90
C ARG A 120 -3.67 20.60 1.96
N ILE A 121 -3.98 20.14 3.18
CA ILE A 121 -4.95 19.09 3.43
C ILE A 121 -6.10 19.69 4.26
N LEU A 122 -7.33 19.46 3.81
CA LEU A 122 -8.54 19.98 4.43
C LEU A 122 -9.28 18.86 5.17
N PRO A 123 -9.81 19.12 6.37
CA PRO A 123 -10.65 18.16 7.08
C PRO A 123 -12.01 18.00 6.41
N GLY A 124 -12.62 16.84 6.56
CA GLY A 124 -14.01 16.56 6.18
C GLY A 124 -14.44 15.14 6.55
N PRO A 125 -15.73 14.81 6.51
CA PRO A 125 -16.21 13.46 6.79
C PRO A 125 -16.13 12.55 5.55
N THR A 126 -16.01 11.24 5.78
CA THR A 126 -16.38 10.21 4.79
C THR A 126 -17.90 10.03 4.72
N SER A 127 -18.38 9.19 3.81
CA SER A 127 -19.79 8.80 3.75
C SER A 127 -20.28 8.05 4.99
N GLY A 128 -19.37 7.40 5.73
CA GLY A 128 -19.67 6.70 6.99
C GLY A 128 -19.47 7.56 8.24
N ASP A 129 -19.45 8.89 8.10
CA ASP A 129 -19.29 9.85 9.20
C ASP A 129 -17.97 9.72 10.00
N TYR A 130 -16.92 9.26 9.33
CA TYR A 130 -15.58 9.24 9.92
C TYR A 130 -14.74 10.44 9.50
N ASP A 131 -13.91 10.94 10.42
CA ASP A 131 -12.94 11.99 10.12
C ASP A 131 -12.00 11.56 8.98
N ALA A 132 -11.92 12.41 7.97
CA ALA A 132 -11.08 12.26 6.79
C ALA A 132 -10.36 13.57 6.43
N TRP A 133 -9.40 13.41 5.55
CA TRP A 133 -8.49 14.47 5.11
C TRP A 133 -8.38 14.39 3.59
N ARG A 134 -8.66 15.50 2.89
CA ARG A 134 -8.58 15.57 1.43
C ARG A 134 -7.60 16.64 0.98
N GLY A 135 -6.97 16.47 -0.17
CA GLY A 135 -6.23 17.56 -0.81
C GLY A 135 -7.14 18.77 -1.01
N GLY A 136 -6.65 19.97 -0.71
CA GLY A 136 -7.32 21.21 -1.10
C GLY A 136 -7.46 21.32 -2.62
N PRO A 137 -8.20 22.33 -3.14
CA PRO A 137 -8.30 22.54 -4.58
C PRO A 137 -6.91 22.53 -5.22
N LEU A 138 -6.74 21.65 -6.22
CA LEU A 138 -5.52 21.48 -7.00
C LEU A 138 -5.39 22.58 -8.05
#